data_AF-A0A3M2E364-F1
#
_entry.id   AF-A0A3M2E364-F1
#
_cell.length_a   1.000
_cell.length_b   1.000
_cell.length_c   1.000
_cell.angle_alpha   90.00
_cell.angle_beta   90.00
_cell.angle_gamma   90.00
#
_symmetry.space_group_name_H-M   'P 1'
#
loop_
_entity.id
_entity.type
_entity.pdbx_description
1 polymer ?
#
loop_
_entity_poly.entity_id
_entity_poly.type
_entity_poly.pdbx_seq_one_letter_code
_entity_poly.pdbx_strand_id
1 'polypeptide(L)'
;MTNKTKLVDELQLHPSIQRMARNMQYKLDKNANKKGWPEDENGQRGWMNDACSIEFLQRKLLEEVSELFDALEGRGNVALEAADVANIAMMLADKFEAGACSERVQDKERKND
;
A
#
# COMPACT_ATOMS: atom_id res chain seq x y z
N MET A 1 44.22 -13.15 9.77
CA MET A 1 43.00 -13.31 8.93
C MET A 1 41.83 -12.74 9.71
N THR A 2 41.34 -11.57 9.30
CA THR A 2 40.24 -10.84 9.94
C THR A 2 38.92 -11.36 9.41
N ASN A 3 38.26 -12.25 10.18
CA ASN A 3 36.88 -12.63 9.90
C ASN A 3 35.96 -11.45 10.20
N LYS A 4 35.69 -10.64 9.17
CA LYS A 4 34.59 -9.67 9.10
C LYS A 4 33.24 -10.40 9.00
N THR A 5 32.92 -11.26 9.97
CA THR A 5 31.59 -11.85 10.09
C THR A 5 30.88 -11.17 11.24
N LYS A 6 30.55 -9.90 11.02
CA LYS A 6 29.58 -9.19 11.83
C LYS A 6 28.55 -8.60 10.88
N LEU A 7 27.28 -8.71 11.32
CA LEU A 7 26.09 -8.04 10.80
C LEU A 7 25.29 -8.83 9.77
N VAL A 8 24.54 -9.81 10.27
CA VAL A 8 23.09 -9.69 10.11
C VAL A 8 22.50 -9.86 11.49
N ASP A 9 22.52 -8.78 12.29
CA ASP A 9 21.62 -8.73 13.44
C ASP A 9 20.22 -8.84 12.83
N GLU A 10 19.47 -9.89 13.17
CA GLU A 10 18.05 -9.96 12.85
C GLU A 10 17.42 -8.65 13.32
N LEU A 11 16.93 -7.85 12.36
CA LEU A 11 16.36 -6.56 12.67
C LEU A 11 15.11 -6.80 13.51
N GLN A 12 15.25 -6.75 14.84
CA GLN A 12 14.11 -6.90 15.74
C GLN A 12 13.23 -5.67 15.60
N LEU A 13 12.15 -5.81 14.82
CA LEU A 13 11.18 -4.75 14.65
C LEU A 13 10.57 -4.36 15.99
N HIS A 14 10.45 -3.06 16.23
CA HIS A 14 9.79 -2.54 17.42
C HIS A 14 8.36 -3.12 17.55
N PRO A 15 7.89 -3.50 18.76
CA PRO A 15 6.58 -4.12 18.93
C PRO A 15 5.41 -3.33 18.32
N SER A 16 5.49 -2.00 18.31
CA SER A 16 4.49 -1.13 17.67
C SER A 16 4.42 -1.33 16.15
N ILE A 17 5.58 -1.50 15.49
CA ILE A 17 5.65 -1.75 14.04
C ILE A 17 5.04 -3.12 13.73
N GLN A 18 5.38 -4.15 14.51
CA GLN A 18 4.79 -5.48 14.35
C GLN A 18 3.27 -5.46 14.52
N ARG A 19 2.77 -4.70 15.50
CA ARG A 19 1.33 -4.54 15.73
C ARG A 19 0.65 -3.84 14.56
N MET A 20 1.26 -2.77 14.04
CA MET A 20 0.76 -2.05 12.87
C MET A 20 0.69 -2.97 11.64
N ALA A 21 1.77 -3.71 11.35
CA ALA A 21 1.81 -4.66 10.24
C ALA A 21 0.72 -5.74 10.35
N ARG A 22 0.46 -6.25 11.55
CA ARG A 22 -0.66 -7.19 11.78
C ARG A 22 -2.02 -6.56 11.51
N ASN A 23 -2.24 -5.31 11.92
CA ASN A 23 -3.49 -4.61 11.63
C ASN A 23 -3.66 -4.37 10.13
N MET A 24 -2.58 -3.98 9.44
CA MET A 24 -2.56 -3.79 7.98
C MET A 24 -2.96 -5.09 7.27
N GLN A 25 -2.32 -6.21 7.60
CA GLN A 25 -2.66 -7.52 7.02
C GLN A 25 -4.12 -7.90 7.29
N TYR A 26 -4.57 -7.77 8.55
CA TYR A 26 -5.95 -8.06 8.93
C TYR A 26 -6.96 -7.25 8.10
N LYS A 27 -6.69 -5.96 7.85
CA LYS A 27 -7.57 -5.10 7.06
C LYS A 27 -7.53 -5.45 5.57
N LEU A 28 -6.36 -5.80 5.02
CA LEU A 28 -6.26 -6.34 3.65
C LEU A 28 -7.10 -7.60 3.48
N ASP A 29 -6.97 -8.57 4.40
CA ASP A 29 -7.72 -9.83 4.36
C ASP A 29 -9.22 -9.58 4.43
N LYS A 30 -9.64 -8.67 5.31
CA LYS A 30 -11.05 -8.28 5.47
C LYS A 30 -11.60 -7.57 4.23
N ASN A 31 -10.78 -6.76 3.57
CA ASN A 31 -11.20 -5.93 2.43
C ASN A 31 -11.00 -6.62 1.07
N ALA A 32 -10.28 -7.75 1.00
CA ALA A 32 -9.98 -8.46 -0.23
C ALA A 32 -11.23 -8.85 -1.05
N ASN A 33 -12.34 -9.17 -0.36
CA ASN A 33 -13.61 -9.56 -0.99
C ASN A 33 -14.68 -8.46 -0.95
N LYS A 34 -14.35 -7.27 -0.43
CA LYS A 34 -15.31 -6.18 -0.29
C LYS A 34 -15.53 -5.55 -1.66
N LYS A 35 -16.80 -5.44 -2.07
CA LYS A 35 -17.19 -4.70 -3.27
C LYS A 35 -16.76 -3.24 -3.11
N GLY A 36 -15.98 -2.72 -4.07
CA GLY A 36 -15.46 -1.35 -4.00
C GLY A 36 -14.20 -1.11 -4.83
N TRP A 37 -13.43 -2.16 -5.10
CA TRP A 37 -12.27 -2.11 -6.00
C TRP A 37 -12.70 -2.11 -7.48
N PRO A 38 -12.00 -1.38 -8.36
CA PRO A 38 -12.21 -1.47 -9.80
C PRO A 38 -12.02 -2.90 -10.30
N GLU A 39 -12.83 -3.29 -11.27
CA GLU A 39 -12.78 -4.59 -11.92
C GLU A 39 -12.18 -4.41 -13.32
N ASP A 40 -11.23 -5.26 -13.69
CA ASP A 40 -10.65 -5.26 -15.04
C ASP A 40 -11.52 -6.06 -16.05
N GLU A 41 -11.07 -6.14 -17.29
CA GLU A 41 -11.76 -6.87 -18.36
C GLU A 41 -11.92 -8.39 -18.10
N ASN A 42 -11.11 -8.94 -17.20
CA ASN A 42 -11.13 -10.36 -16.82
C ASN A 42 -11.96 -10.61 -15.55
N GLY A 43 -12.62 -9.58 -15.02
CA GLY A 43 -13.37 -9.68 -13.77
C GLY A 43 -12.51 -9.63 -12.51
N GLN A 44 -11.21 -9.35 -12.63
CA GLN A 44 -10.30 -9.31 -11.48
C GLN A 44 -10.33 -7.95 -10.79
N ARG A 45 -10.31 -7.98 -9.46
CA ARG A 45 -10.37 -6.79 -8.60
C ARG A 45 -9.10 -6.70 -7.76
N GLY A 46 -8.62 -5.47 -7.53
CA GLY A 46 -7.52 -5.21 -6.62
C GLY A 46 -6.74 -3.97 -7.04
N TRP A 47 -5.83 -3.49 -6.19
CA TRP A 47 -5.02 -2.30 -6.51
C TRP A 47 -3.94 -2.59 -7.55
N MET A 48 -3.51 -3.84 -7.70
CA MET A 48 -2.49 -4.24 -8.68
C MET A 48 -3.02 -4.23 -10.12
N ASN A 49 -4.33 -4.29 -10.31
CA ASN A 49 -4.90 -4.31 -11.65
C ASN A 49 -4.76 -2.94 -12.34
N ASP A 50 -4.76 -2.92 -13.67
CA ASP A 50 -4.63 -1.67 -14.45
C ASP A 50 -5.90 -0.81 -14.38
N ALA A 51 -7.04 -1.43 -14.05
CA ALA A 51 -8.29 -0.71 -13.79
C ALA A 51 -8.23 0.17 -12.52
N CYS A 52 -7.29 -0.09 -11.59
CA CYS A 52 -7.07 0.70 -10.40
C CYS A 52 -6.12 1.86 -10.70
N SER A 53 -6.71 3.02 -10.99
CA SER A 53 -5.97 4.25 -11.28
C SER A 53 -5.41 4.92 -10.03
N ILE A 54 -4.40 5.78 -10.23
CA ILE A 54 -3.83 6.62 -9.18
C ILE A 54 -4.91 7.52 -8.55
N GLU A 55 -5.80 8.10 -9.37
CA GLU A 55 -6.89 8.97 -8.91
C GLU A 55 -7.90 8.21 -8.04
N PHE A 56 -8.16 6.93 -8.36
CA PHE A 56 -8.99 6.08 -7.51
C PHE A 56 -8.35 5.91 -6.12
N LEU A 57 -7.07 5.56 -6.06
CA LEU A 57 -6.34 5.39 -4.81
C LEU A 57 -6.22 6.70 -4.02
N GLN A 58 -6.05 7.84 -4.68
CA GLN A 58 -6.06 9.16 -4.03
C GLN A 58 -7.40 9.46 -3.36
N ARG A 59 -8.53 9.18 -4.02
CA ARG A 59 -9.86 9.34 -3.40
C ARG A 59 -10.04 8.39 -2.22
N LYS A 60 -9.61 7.14 -2.35
CA LYS A 60 -9.64 6.17 -1.24
C LYS A 60 -8.80 6.64 -0.06
N LEU A 61 -7.62 7.21 -0.31
CA LEU A 61 -6.79 7.73 0.77
C LEU A 61 -7.51 8.84 1.56
N LEU A 62 -8.22 9.73 0.87
CA LEU A 62 -9.01 10.77 1.53
C LEU A 62 -10.17 10.20 2.34
N GLU A 63 -10.85 9.17 1.83
CA GLU A 63 -11.90 8.44 2.58
C GLU A 63 -11.33 7.85 3.88
N GLU A 64 -10.22 7.10 3.81
CA GLU A 64 -9.62 6.45 5.00
C GLU A 64 -9.06 7.48 6.00
N VAL A 65 -8.54 8.61 5.53
CA VAL A 65 -8.09 9.70 6.41
C VAL A 65 -9.29 10.34 7.13
N SER A 66 -10.44 10.48 6.46
CA SER A 66 -11.66 10.95 7.10
C SER A 66 -12.14 9.96 8.16
N GLU A 67 -12.13 8.66 7.88
CA GLU A 67 -12.50 7.61 8.85
C GLU A 67 -11.54 7.60 10.06
N LEU A 68 -10.24 7.84 9.83
CA LEU A 68 -9.28 7.99 10.92
C LEU A 68 -9.58 9.22 11.80
N PHE A 69 -9.94 10.37 11.23
CA PHE A 69 -10.34 11.53 12.02
C PHE A 69 -11.59 11.23 12.86
N ASP A 70 -12.59 10.57 12.29
CA ASP A 70 -13.77 10.14 13.04
C ASP A 70 -13.39 9.19 14.20
N ALA A 71 -12.47 8.25 13.97
CA ALA A 71 -11.98 7.36 15.01
C ALA A 71 -11.23 8.10 16.13
N LEU A 72 -10.45 9.15 15.80
CA LEU A 72 -9.77 9.99 16.78
C LEU A 72 -10.75 10.80 17.64
N GLU A 73 -11.93 11.11 17.12
CA GLU A 73 -13.04 11.71 17.87
C GLU A 73 -13.85 10.67 18.68
N GLY A 74 -13.39 9.42 18.72
CA GLY A 74 -14.00 8.34 19.51
C GLY A 74 -15.07 7.54 18.77
N ARG A 75 -15.21 7.70 17.45
CA ARG A 75 -16.23 7.03 16.63
C ARG A 75 -15.72 5.77 15.91
N GLY A 76 -14.63 5.17 16.37
CA GLY A 76 -14.04 4.01 15.71
C GLY A 76 -12.79 3.47 16.38
N ASN A 77 -12.13 2.53 15.71
CA ASN A 77 -10.86 1.97 16.17
C ASN A 77 -9.70 2.64 15.46
N VAL A 78 -9.05 3.59 16.15
CA VAL A 78 -7.92 4.38 15.62
C VAL A 78 -6.82 3.50 15.01
N ALA A 79 -6.50 2.37 15.65
CA ALA A 79 -5.42 1.50 15.18
C ALA A 79 -5.76 0.72 13.90
N LEU A 80 -7.05 0.54 13.61
CA LEU A 80 -7.52 -0.09 12.38
C LEU A 80 -7.65 0.91 11.24
N GLU A 81 -8.14 2.13 11.51
CA GLU A 81 -8.25 3.15 10.46
C GLU A 81 -6.88 3.72 10.08
N ALA A 82 -5.95 3.84 11.03
CA ALA A 82 -4.56 4.14 10.71
C ALA A 82 -3.95 3.06 9.79
N ALA A 83 -4.34 1.79 9.97
CA ALA A 83 -3.87 0.69 9.14
C ALA A 83 -4.46 0.75 7.73
N ASP A 84 -5.71 1.17 7.56
CA ASP A 84 -6.29 1.42 6.23
C ASP A 84 -5.60 2.57 5.51
N VAL A 85 -5.36 3.70 6.19
CA VAL A 85 -4.58 4.81 5.60
C VAL A 85 -3.21 4.32 5.14
N ALA A 86 -2.50 3.56 5.98
CA ALA A 86 -1.19 3.01 5.64
C ALA A 86 -1.25 2.05 4.45
N ASN A 87 -2.27 1.19 4.39
CA ASN A 87 -2.47 0.27 3.26
C ASN A 87 -2.69 1.04 1.94
N ILE A 88 -3.59 2.02 1.92
CA ILE A 88 -3.85 2.80 0.70
C ILE A 88 -2.62 3.64 0.31
N ALA A 89 -1.94 4.25 1.27
CA ALA A 89 -0.71 5.01 1.00
C ALA A 89 0.39 4.13 0.38
N MET A 90 0.55 2.90 0.88
CA MET A 90 1.49 1.92 0.32
C MET A 90 1.10 1.52 -1.12
N MET A 91 -0.17 1.24 -1.38
CA MET A 91 -0.65 0.91 -2.73
C MET A 91 -0.47 2.07 -3.71
N LEU A 92 -0.69 3.30 -3.26
CA LEU A 92 -0.47 4.50 -4.06
C LEU A 92 1.01 4.66 -4.41
N ALA A 93 1.91 4.47 -3.44
CA ALA A 93 3.35 4.49 -3.66
C ALA A 93 3.79 3.43 -4.68
N ASP A 94 3.32 2.19 -4.51
CA ASP A 94 3.57 1.08 -5.44
C ASP A 94 3.11 1.42 -6.87
N LYS A 95 1.92 2.00 -7.04
CA LYS A 95 1.43 2.44 -8.36
C LYS A 95 2.26 3.56 -8.97
N PHE A 96 2.72 4.54 -8.19
CA PHE A 96 3.62 5.58 -8.69
C PHE A 96 4.98 5.01 -9.10
N GLU A 97 5.53 4.08 -8.32
CA GLU A 97 6.80 3.42 -8.66
C GLU A 97 6.67 2.53 -9.91
N ALA A 98 5.58 1.77 -10.04
CA ALA A 98 5.29 0.96 -11.22
C ALA A 98 5.10 1.84 -12.47
N GLY A 99 4.38 2.95 -12.36
CA GLY A 99 4.23 3.94 -13.44
C GLY A 99 5.57 4.57 -13.84
N ALA A 100 6.40 4.95 -12.87
CA ALA A 100 7.73 5.52 -13.10
C ALA A 100 8.77 4.51 -13.65
N CYS A 101 8.53 3.20 -13.48
CA CYS A 101 9.30 2.16 -14.13
C CYS A 101 8.88 1.97 -15.60
N SER A 102 7.59 2.09 -15.91
CA SER A 102 7.06 2.01 -17.27
C SER A 102 7.58 3.15 -18.16
N GLU A 103 7.60 4.39 -17.66
CA GLU A 103 8.11 5.55 -18.41
C GLU A 103 9.62 5.46 -18.68
N ARG A 104 10.41 4.91 -17.74
CA ARG A 104 11.87 4.75 -17.88
C ARG A 104 12.28 3.69 -18.90
N VAL A 105 11.41 2.73 -19.22
CA VAL A 105 11.66 1.73 -20.27
C VAL A 105 11.38 2.35 -21.65
N GLN A 106 10.28 3.09 -21.80
CA GLN A 106 9.95 3.76 -23.07
C GLN A 106 10.96 4.86 -23.46
N ASP A 107 11.53 5.58 -22.49
CA ASP A 107 12.56 6.59 -22.74
C ASP A 107 13.92 6.01 -23.15
N LYS A 108 14.19 4.73 -22.85
CA LYS A 108 15.40 4.03 -23.31
C LYS A 108 15.25 3.52 -24.74
N GLU A 109 14.05 3.13 -25.14
CA GLU A 109 13.76 2.69 -26.51
C GLU A 109 13.79 3.87 -27.49
N ARG A 110 13.25 5.03 -27.14
CA ARG A 110 13.31 6.25 -27.99
C ARG A 110 14.69 6.87 -28.16
N LYS A 111 15.67 6.52 -27.34
CA LYS A 111 17.05 7.04 -27.43
C LYS A 111 17.99 6.13 -28.22
N ASN A 112 17.48 4.99 -28.72
CA ASN A 112 18.19 4.05 -29.56
C ASN A 112 17.71 4.06 -31.02
N ASP A 113 16.76 4.95 -31.36
CA ASP A 113 16.36 5.31 -32.73
C ASP A 113 16.96 6.67 -33.12
#